data_AF-A0A0J9T2M4-F1
#
_entry.id   AF-A0A0J9T2M4-F1
#
_cell.length_a   1.000
_cell.length_b   1.000
_cell.length_c   1.000
_cell.angle_alpha   90.00
_cell.angle_beta   90.00
_cell.angle_gamma   90.00
#
_symmetry.space_group_name_H-M   'P 1'
#
loop_
_entity.id
_entity.type
_entity.pdbx_description
1 polymer ?
#
loop_
_entity_poly.entity_id
_entity_poly.type
_entity_poly.pdbx_seq_one_letter_code
_entity_poly.pdbx_strand_id
1 'polypeptide(L)'
;MNYLFYDTLKSMESFQYYRLLLQFYTEIENFKFCREHIEYIDIHKYKELKILSELYDDFIAFKKESYTENAKPCRYGTICVEHYTTHAQKCKNNYNNNFCKILIDFREEYEDYKTIVHGYVLDYQVAKRKPIY
;
A
#
# COMPACT_ATOMS: atom_id res chain seq x y z
N MET A 1 -6.36 9.29 -1.82
CA MET A 1 -7.16 10.09 -2.78
C MET A 1 -6.34 11.13 -3.54
N ASN A 2 -5.62 12.06 -2.89
CA ASN A 2 -4.85 13.10 -3.61
C ASN A 2 -3.84 12.54 -4.62
N TYR A 3 -3.17 11.44 -4.29
CA TYR A 3 -2.28 10.72 -5.21
C TYR A 3 -2.99 10.23 -6.48
N LEU A 4 -4.08 9.46 -6.34
CA LEU A 4 -4.85 8.93 -7.47
C LEU A 4 -5.37 10.06 -8.37
N PHE A 5 -5.81 11.16 -7.76
CA PHE A 5 -6.27 12.35 -8.47
C PHE A 5 -5.12 13.00 -9.26
N TYR A 6 -3.95 13.16 -8.64
CA TYR A 6 -2.75 13.65 -9.33
C TYR A 6 -2.33 12.73 -10.48
N ASP A 7 -2.27 11.42 -10.23
CA ASP A 7 -1.83 10.41 -11.19
C ASP A 7 -2.76 10.35 -12.42
N THR A 8 -4.05 10.58 -12.22
CA THR A 8 -5.06 10.68 -13.29
C THR A 8 -4.91 11.96 -14.11
N LEU A 9 -4.62 13.09 -13.47
CA LEU A 9 -4.65 14.41 -14.12
C LEU A 9 -3.30 14.86 -14.69
N LYS A 10 -2.17 14.30 -14.24
CA LYS A 10 -0.81 14.70 -14.67
C LYS A 10 -0.54 14.57 -16.17
N SER A 11 -1.34 13.78 -16.90
CA SER A 11 -1.22 13.60 -18.34
C SER A 11 -2.13 14.53 -19.16
N MET A 12 -2.91 15.40 -18.53
CA MET A 12 -3.81 16.34 -19.21
C MET A 12 -3.07 17.64 -19.58
N GLU A 13 -3.30 18.16 -20.79
CA GLU A 13 -2.61 19.34 -21.35
C GLU A 13 -2.77 20.63 -20.52
N SER A 14 -3.87 20.78 -19.78
CA SER A 14 -4.11 21.92 -18.88
C SER A 14 -4.08 21.47 -17.42
N PHE A 15 -2.87 21.33 -16.88
CA PHE A 15 -2.63 20.88 -15.52
C PHE A 15 -3.02 21.94 -14.48
N GLN A 16 -4.33 22.20 -14.30
CA GLN A 16 -4.86 22.94 -13.15
C GLN A 16 -5.17 21.98 -12.00
N TYR A 17 -4.25 21.05 -11.72
CA TYR A 17 -4.41 20.00 -10.72
C TYR A 17 -4.94 20.51 -9.39
N TYR A 18 -4.31 21.56 -8.85
CA TYR A 18 -4.71 22.08 -7.54
C TYR A 18 -6.13 22.65 -7.55
N ARG A 19 -6.53 23.31 -8.65
CA ARG A 19 -7.89 23.84 -8.79
C ARG A 19 -8.92 22.73 -8.87
N LEU A 20 -8.67 21.69 -9.69
CA LEU A 20 -9.57 20.54 -9.83
C LEU A 20 -9.67 19.74 -8.54
N LEU A 21 -8.55 19.59 -7.82
CA LEU A 21 -8.52 18.95 -6.51
C LEU A 21 -9.36 19.72 -5.50
N LEU A 22 -9.16 21.05 -5.42
CA LEU A 22 -9.94 21.91 -4.55
C LEU A 22 -11.44 21.83 -4.87
N GLN A 23 -11.79 21.79 -6.16
CA GLN A 23 -13.17 21.64 -6.62
C GLN A 23 -13.76 20.30 -6.17
N PHE A 24 -13.05 19.18 -6.37
CA PHE A 24 -13.48 17.85 -5.94
C PHE A 24 -13.82 17.79 -4.44
N TYR A 25 -12.93 18.32 -3.59
CA TYR A 25 -13.14 18.39 -2.15
C TYR A 25 -14.13 19.48 -1.71
N THR A 26 -14.58 20.34 -2.61
CA THR A 26 -15.53 21.42 -2.29
C THR A 26 -16.95 21.07 -2.69
N GLU A 27 -17.13 20.42 -3.84
CA GLU A 27 -18.44 20.15 -4.42
C GLU A 27 -19.06 18.85 -3.93
N ILE A 28 -18.24 17.88 -3.50
CA ILE A 28 -18.74 16.64 -2.91
C ILE A 28 -18.90 16.84 -1.41
N GLU A 29 -20.15 16.88 -0.94
CA GLU A 29 -20.50 17.18 0.46
C GLU A 29 -19.74 16.30 1.47
N ASN A 30 -19.67 14.99 1.18
CA ASN A 30 -18.93 14.01 1.98
C ASN A 30 -17.41 14.24 2.03
N PHE A 31 -16.84 15.06 1.14
CA PHE A 31 -15.41 15.38 1.15
C PHE A 31 -15.14 16.82 1.59
N LYS A 32 -16.17 17.61 1.87
CA LYS A 32 -16.03 19.01 2.27
C LYS A 32 -15.19 19.19 3.53
N PHE A 33 -15.34 18.29 4.51
CA PHE A 33 -14.53 18.31 5.73
C PHE A 33 -13.07 17.91 5.48
N CYS A 34 -12.79 17.12 4.44
CA CYS A 34 -11.42 16.75 4.07
C CYS A 34 -10.65 17.89 3.41
N ARG A 35 -11.29 19.05 3.15
CA ARG A 35 -10.64 20.20 2.52
C ARG A 35 -9.42 20.69 3.29
N GLU A 36 -9.47 20.66 4.62
CA GLU A 36 -8.37 21.09 5.48
C GLU A 36 -7.15 20.15 5.41
N HIS A 37 -7.35 18.95 4.87
CA HIS A 37 -6.31 17.94 4.65
C HIS A 37 -5.84 17.89 3.19
N ILE A 38 -6.27 18.84 2.36
CA ILE A 38 -5.72 18.98 1.00
C ILE A 38 -4.27 19.41 1.13
N GLU A 39 -3.40 18.62 0.52
CA GLU A 39 -1.98 18.93 0.49
C GLU A 39 -1.52 18.99 -0.95
N TYR A 40 -0.72 20.01 -1.25
CA TYR A 40 -0.06 20.12 -2.53
C TYR A 40 0.87 18.91 -2.73
N ILE A 41 0.78 18.29 -3.89
CA ILE A 41 1.66 17.20 -4.31
C ILE A 41 2.65 17.78 -5.31
N ASP A 42 3.87 17.99 -4.86
CA ASP A 42 4.99 18.23 -5.78
C ASP A 42 5.49 16.91 -6.39
N ILE A 43 6.47 17.02 -7.31
CA ILE A 43 7.01 15.86 -8.01
C ILE A 43 7.74 14.86 -7.09
N HIS A 44 8.35 15.33 -6.00
CA HIS A 44 9.04 14.46 -5.05
C HIS A 44 8.03 13.65 -4.25
N LYS A 45 7.04 14.34 -3.70
CA LYS A 45 5.95 13.73 -2.97
C LYS A 45 5.13 12.78 -3.82
N TYR A 46 4.89 13.13 -5.09
CA TYR A 46 4.26 12.25 -6.06
C TYR A 46 5.03 10.92 -6.21
N LYS A 47 6.36 10.97 -6.35
CA LYS A 47 7.20 9.77 -6.47
C LYS A 47 7.15 8.90 -5.22
N GLU A 48 7.18 9.52 -4.03
CA GLU A 48 7.05 8.79 -2.76
C GLU A 48 5.67 8.13 -2.62
N LEU A 49 4.59 8.87 -2.93
CA LEU A 49 3.23 8.32 -2.91
C LEU A 49 3.04 7.20 -3.94
N LYS A 50 3.69 7.31 -5.10
CA LYS A 50 3.68 6.25 -6.11
C LYS A 50 4.29 4.95 -5.58
N ILE A 51 5.47 5.04 -4.98
CA ILE A 51 6.15 3.90 -4.36
C ILE A 51 5.27 3.26 -3.30
N LEU A 52 4.68 4.07 -2.40
CA LEU A 52 3.77 3.56 -1.37
C LEU A 52 2.56 2.86 -2.00
N SER A 53 1.95 3.46 -3.04
CA SER A 53 0.81 2.85 -3.74
C SER A 53 1.17 1.49 -4.33
N GLU A 54 2.29 1.40 -5.05
CA GLU A 54 2.74 0.14 -5.67
C GLU A 54 3.05 -0.93 -4.59
N LEU A 55 3.63 -0.53 -3.45
CA LEU A 55 3.91 -1.43 -2.33
C LEU A 55 2.62 -1.99 -1.70
N TYR A 56 1.58 -1.17 -1.54
CA TYR A 56 0.28 -1.64 -1.05
C TYR A 56 -0.46 -2.50 -2.08
N ASP A 57 -0.31 -2.23 -3.37
CA ASP A 57 -0.85 -3.10 -4.43
C ASP A 57 -0.22 -4.50 -4.38
N ASP A 58 1.11 -4.58 -4.22
CA ASP A 58 1.83 -5.85 -4.01
C ASP A 58 1.33 -6.57 -2.75
N PHE A 59 1.08 -5.82 -1.67
CA PHE A 59 0.58 -6.39 -0.42
C PHE A 59 -0.85 -6.93 -0.56
N ILE A 60 -1.74 -6.21 -1.25
CA ILE A 60 -3.09 -6.69 -1.56
C ILE A 60 -3.03 -7.96 -2.42
N ALA A 61 -2.12 -8.02 -3.39
CA ALA A 61 -1.90 -9.22 -4.21
C ALA A 61 -1.40 -10.39 -3.35
N PHE A 62 -0.49 -10.15 -2.41
CA PHE A 62 -0.05 -11.16 -1.44
C PHE A 62 -1.19 -11.64 -0.54
N LYS A 63 -2.00 -10.73 -0.02
CA LYS A 63 -3.19 -11.10 0.77
C LYS A 63 -4.10 -12.02 -0.04
N LYS A 64 -4.43 -11.65 -1.29
CA LYS A 64 -5.25 -12.47 -2.20
C LYS A 64 -4.64 -13.83 -2.52
N GLU A 65 -3.35 -13.89 -2.83
CA GLU A 65 -2.63 -15.16 -3.11
C GLU A 65 -2.74 -16.11 -1.92
N SER A 66 -2.54 -15.60 -0.69
CA SER A 66 -2.54 -16.38 0.54
C SER A 66 -3.88 -17.07 0.86
N TYR A 67 -4.99 -16.62 0.29
CA TYR A 67 -6.32 -17.23 0.49
C TYR A 67 -6.66 -18.32 -0.53
N THR A 68 -5.80 -18.60 -1.51
CA THR A 68 -6.09 -19.58 -2.57
C THR A 68 -5.52 -20.97 -2.24
N GLU A 69 -6.33 -22.03 -2.32
CA GLU A 69 -5.94 -23.40 -1.93
C GLU A 69 -4.74 -24.00 -2.70
N ASN A 70 -4.39 -23.41 -3.85
CA ASN A 70 -3.27 -23.80 -4.71
C ASN A 70 -2.25 -22.66 -4.89
N ALA A 71 -2.18 -21.73 -3.93
CA ALA A 71 -1.27 -20.59 -3.96
C ALA A 71 0.15 -21.07 -4.28
N LYS A 72 0.78 -20.47 -5.29
CA LYS A 72 2.22 -20.63 -5.49
C LYS A 72 2.90 -20.10 -4.21
N PRO A 73 3.98 -20.74 -3.73
CA PRO A 73 4.60 -20.33 -2.48
C PRO A 73 5.10 -18.88 -2.60
N CYS A 74 4.46 -17.99 -1.85
CA CYS A 74 4.87 -16.63 -1.49
C CYS A 74 5.39 -15.72 -2.60
N ARG A 75 4.93 -15.84 -3.86
CA ARG A 75 5.45 -15.01 -4.96
C ARG A 75 5.27 -13.52 -4.68
N TYR A 76 4.06 -13.10 -4.36
CA TYR A 76 3.78 -11.69 -4.06
C TYR A 76 4.35 -11.28 -2.69
N GLY A 77 4.47 -12.24 -1.76
CA GLY A 77 5.19 -12.02 -0.50
C GLY A 77 6.65 -11.62 -0.72
N THR A 78 7.36 -12.30 -1.62
CA THR A 78 8.75 -11.98 -1.99
C THR A 78 8.85 -10.63 -2.68
N ILE A 79 7.98 -10.35 -3.66
CA ILE A 79 7.95 -9.05 -4.37
C ILE A 79 7.77 -7.91 -3.36
N CYS A 80 6.84 -8.07 -2.41
CA CYS A 80 6.58 -7.10 -1.38
C CYS A 80 7.82 -6.80 -0.50
N VAL A 81 8.55 -7.85 -0.08
CA VAL A 81 9.79 -7.71 0.71
C VAL A 81 10.90 -7.04 -0.10
N GLU A 82 11.08 -7.41 -1.36
CA GLU A 82 12.09 -6.81 -2.26
C GLU A 82 11.80 -5.32 -2.48
N HIS A 83 10.54 -5.00 -2.75
CA HIS A 83 10.08 -3.63 -2.98
C HIS A 83 10.24 -2.78 -1.72
N TYR A 84 9.79 -3.26 -0.56
CA TYR A 84 10.00 -2.62 0.74
C TYR A 84 11.50 -2.36 1.00
N THR A 85 12.34 -3.39 0.86
CA THR A 85 13.77 -3.32 1.18
C THR A 85 14.48 -2.29 0.31
N THR A 86 14.13 -2.22 -0.98
CA THR A 86 14.69 -1.26 -1.93
C THR A 86 14.46 0.19 -1.48
N HIS A 87 13.30 0.49 -0.89
CA HIS A 87 12.96 1.85 -0.48
C HIS A 87 13.30 2.17 0.97
N ALA A 88 13.22 1.18 1.87
CA ALA A 88 13.58 1.34 3.28
C ALA A 88 15.05 1.71 3.50
N GLN A 89 15.94 1.37 2.56
CA GLN A 89 17.35 1.79 2.62
C GLN A 89 17.51 3.31 2.73
N LYS A 90 16.61 4.08 2.08
CA LYS A 90 16.64 5.55 2.11
C LYS A 90 16.23 6.12 3.48
N CYS A 91 15.56 5.32 4.30
CA CYS A 91 15.08 5.71 5.62
C CYS A 91 16.12 5.56 6.73
N LYS A 92 17.25 4.85 6.48
CA LYS A 92 18.31 4.63 7.49
C LYS A 92 18.81 5.92 8.14
N ASN A 93 18.94 6.98 7.34
CA ASN A 93 19.50 8.27 7.79
C ASN A 93 18.44 9.36 7.95
N ASN A 94 17.17 9.08 7.62
CA ASN A 94 16.08 10.06 7.63
C ASN A 94 14.73 9.39 7.98
N TYR A 95 14.68 8.66 9.09
CA TYR A 95 13.50 7.86 9.46
C TYR A 95 12.26 8.71 9.83
N ASN A 96 12.45 9.99 10.18
CA ASN A 96 11.38 10.85 10.67
C ASN A 96 10.54 11.54 9.59
N ASN A 97 10.88 11.39 8.30
CA ASN A 97 10.03 11.92 7.23
C ASN A 97 8.75 11.08 7.07
N ASN A 98 7.72 11.68 6.47
CA ASN A 98 6.40 11.06 6.37
C ASN A 98 6.41 9.74 5.59
N PHE A 99 7.18 9.67 4.50
CA PHE A 99 7.33 8.44 3.70
C PHE A 99 7.92 7.30 4.53
N CYS A 100 8.98 7.56 5.30
CA CYS A 100 9.63 6.57 6.13
C CYS A 100 8.78 6.08 7.30
N LYS A 101 7.96 6.97 7.88
CA LYS A 101 6.97 6.57 8.90
C LYS A 101 5.96 5.57 8.32
N ILE A 102 5.40 5.86 7.15
CA ILE A 102 4.46 4.94 6.48
C ILE A 102 5.13 3.60 6.13
N LEU A 103 6.42 3.59 5.76
CA LEU A 103 7.15 2.34 5.55
C LEU A 103 7.35 1.53 6.86
N ILE A 104 7.52 2.20 8.00
CA ILE A 104 7.59 1.52 9.30
C ILE A 104 6.23 0.88 9.62
N ASP A 105 5.15 1.65 9.51
CA ASP A 105 3.78 1.16 9.74
C ASP A 105 3.45 -0.01 8.81
N PHE A 106 3.86 0.09 7.53
CA PHE A 106 3.69 -0.98 6.55
C PHE A 106 4.39 -2.29 6.98
N ARG A 107 5.61 -2.19 7.51
CA ARG A 107 6.36 -3.37 7.97
C ARG A 107 5.61 -4.07 9.11
N GLU A 108 5.04 -3.30 10.05
CA GLU A 108 4.25 -3.85 11.15
C GLU A 108 3.01 -4.57 10.59
N GLU A 109 2.26 -3.95 9.69
CA GLU A 109 1.07 -4.58 9.07
C GLU A 109 1.43 -5.86 8.29
N TYR A 110 2.56 -5.87 7.60
CA TYR A 110 3.03 -7.04 6.86
C TYR A 110 3.39 -8.20 7.77
N GLU A 111 4.13 -7.96 8.86
CA GLU A 111 4.54 -9.02 9.80
C GLU A 111 3.34 -9.58 10.59
N ASP A 112 2.38 -8.72 10.95
CA ASP A 112 1.11 -9.15 11.56
C ASP A 112 0.35 -10.08 10.60
N TYR A 113 0.22 -9.69 9.33
CA TYR A 113 -0.44 -10.52 8.33
C TYR A 113 0.30 -11.83 8.05
N LYS A 114 1.63 -11.81 8.02
CA LYS A 114 2.45 -13.01 7.84
C LYS A 114 2.24 -14.01 8.99
N THR A 115 2.11 -13.54 10.21
CA THR A 115 1.80 -14.38 11.39
C THR A 115 0.45 -15.06 11.24
N ILE A 116 -0.55 -14.32 10.74
CA ILE A 116 -1.89 -14.83 10.44
C ILE A 116 -1.83 -15.94 9.37
N VAL A 117 -1.14 -15.71 8.25
CA VAL A 117 -1.02 -16.71 7.18
C VAL A 117 -0.25 -17.95 7.67
N HIS A 118 0.84 -17.78 8.42
CA HIS A 118 1.56 -18.93 9.00
C HIS A 118 0.72 -19.71 10.01
N GLY A 119 -0.10 -19.04 10.83
CA GLY A 119 -1.07 -19.66 11.72
C GLY A 119 -2.15 -20.45 10.97
N TYR A 120 -2.74 -19.85 9.93
CA TYR A 120 -3.71 -20.50 9.06
C TYR A 120 -3.13 -21.67 8.25
N VAL A 121 -1.87 -21.60 7.81
CA VAL A 121 -1.19 -22.71 7.11
C VAL A 121 -1.01 -23.91 8.03
N LEU A 122 -0.72 -23.69 9.32
CA LEU A 122 -0.69 -24.77 10.31
C LEU A 122 -2.08 -25.36 10.55
N ASP A 123 -3.11 -24.53 10.72
CA ASP A 123 -4.49 -25.00 10.93
C ASP A 123 -5.06 -25.73 9.70
N TYR A 124 -4.72 -25.29 8.47
CA TYR A 124 -5.12 -25.96 7.22
C TYR A 124 -4.42 -27.30 7.01
N GLN A 125 -3.14 -27.41 7.42
CA GLN A 125 -2.40 -28.68 7.39
C GLN A 125 -2.88 -29.66 8.46
N VAL A 126 -3.32 -29.17 9.63
CA VAL A 126 -3.93 -29.99 10.68
C VAL A 126 -5.32 -30.48 10.25
N ALA A 127 -6.14 -29.63 9.60
CA ALA A 127 -7.46 -30.01 9.09
C ALA A 127 -7.45 -31.04 7.94
N LYS A 128 -6.31 -31.23 7.25
CA LYS A 128 -6.14 -32.24 6.19
C LYS A 128 -5.54 -33.57 6.65
N ARG A 129 -5.20 -33.75 7.94
CA ARG A 129 -4.92 -35.09 8.48
C ARG A 129 -6.24 -35.80 8.82
N LYS A 130 -6.79 -36.54 7.86
CA LYS A 130 -7.76 -37.61 8.17
C LYS A 130 -7.09 -38.61 9.12
N PRO A 131 -7.83 -39.15 10.12
CA PRO A 131 -7.30 -40.21 10.98
C PRO A 131 -6.94 -41.41 10.11
N ILE A 132 -5.68 -41.83 10.22
CA ILE A 132 -5.24 -43.12 9.72
C ILE A 132 -5.84 -44.15 10.68
N TYR A 133 -6.83 -44.90 10.22
CA TYR A 133 -7.15 -46.22 10.77
C TYR A 133 -6.31 -47.25 10.01
#